data_AF-A0A6I9M1E8-F1
#
_entry.id   AF-A0A6I9M1E8-F1
#
_cell.length_a   1.000
_cell.length_b   1.000
_cell.length_c   1.000
_cell.angle_alpha   90.00
_cell.angle_beta   90.00
_cell.angle_gamma   90.00
#
_symmetry.space_group_name_H-M   'P 1'
#
loop_
_entity.id
_entity.type
_entity.pdbx_description
1 polymer ?
#
loop_
_entity_poly.entity_id
_entity_poly.type
_entity_poly.pdbx_seq_one_letter_code
_entity_poly.pdbx_strand_id
1 'polypeptide(L)'
;MRPRERAGAEARDACGALAIVPYLSPQHPCAPAQSYFWPGGRTVVCCCSLGPSPLQKELGCHPFAMGSRPRGALSLLLLLLARPSLPAAGCPAPCSCAGTLVDCGRRGLTWASLPAAFPPDTTELVLTGNNLTALPPGLLDALPALRAVHLGANPWRCDCRLLPLRAWLAGRPERAPYRDLRCVAPPALRGRLLPYVAEEELRAACAPGLLCWGALVAQVALLVLGLLHALLLALLLGRLRRLRARARAHASRELSLTTPLVAEPAGAVAS
;
A
#
# COMPACT_ATOMS: atom_id res chain seq x y z
N MET A 1 33.68 -62.98 18.65
CA MET A 1 32.29 -63.50 18.56
C MET A 1 31.64 -62.92 17.30
N ARG A 2 30.88 -63.74 16.56
CA ARG A 2 30.12 -63.32 15.35
C ARG A 2 28.76 -62.66 15.75
N PRO A 3 28.01 -62.06 14.80
CA PRO A 3 27.10 -60.95 15.08
C PRO A 3 25.61 -61.31 15.03
N ARG A 4 24.75 -60.29 15.21
CA ARG A 4 23.41 -60.15 14.61
C ARG A 4 23.41 -58.79 13.88
N GLU A 5 23.19 -58.63 12.57
CA GLU A 5 22.16 -59.16 11.64
C GLU A 5 20.73 -58.86 12.12
N ARG A 6 19.78 -58.30 11.36
CA ARG A 6 19.62 -57.64 10.03
C ARG A 6 18.40 -56.67 10.21
N ALA A 7 17.84 -55.87 9.29
CA ALA A 7 17.92 -55.66 7.84
C ALA A 7 17.75 -54.13 7.57
N GLY A 8 18.03 -53.58 6.37
CA GLY A 8 17.11 -53.55 5.23
C GLY A 8 16.04 -52.44 5.38
N ALA A 9 15.83 -51.50 4.46
CA ALA A 9 16.15 -51.52 3.02
C ALA A 9 16.45 -50.13 2.40
N GLU A 10 16.86 -50.21 1.15
CA GLU A 10 17.33 -49.19 0.21
C GLU A 10 16.22 -48.37 -0.46
N ALA A 11 16.39 -47.05 -0.56
CA ALA A 11 15.75 -46.13 -1.54
C ALA A 11 16.49 -44.77 -1.45
N ARG A 12 17.52 -44.51 -2.26
CA ARG A 12 17.50 -44.06 -3.67
C ARG A 12 16.69 -42.78 -3.92
N ASP A 13 17.45 -41.75 -4.31
CA ASP A 13 17.18 -40.81 -5.40
C ASP A 13 15.84 -40.06 -5.46
N ALA A 14 15.90 -38.78 -5.04
CA ALA A 14 15.10 -37.70 -5.64
C ALA A 14 15.84 -36.34 -5.65
N CYS A 15 17.17 -36.34 -5.76
CA CYS A 15 17.93 -35.14 -6.13
C CYS A 15 18.17 -35.11 -7.64
N GLY A 16 17.18 -34.63 -8.37
CA GLY A 16 17.31 -34.21 -9.76
C GLY A 16 16.04 -33.48 -10.19
N ALA A 17 16.07 -32.51 -11.09
CA ALA A 17 17.12 -31.75 -11.77
C ALA A 17 16.37 -30.72 -12.64
N LEU A 18 17.07 -29.70 -13.15
CA LEU A 18 16.52 -28.58 -13.96
C LEU A 18 15.59 -27.61 -13.19
N ALA A 19 15.57 -26.31 -13.50
CA ALA A 19 16.31 -25.54 -14.51
C ALA A 19 16.81 -24.20 -13.96
N ILE A 20 17.91 -23.69 -14.52
CA ILE A 20 18.29 -22.28 -14.41
C ILE A 20 17.46 -21.50 -15.43
N VAL A 21 16.60 -20.59 -14.95
CA VAL A 21 15.91 -19.56 -15.76
C VAL A 21 15.96 -18.24 -14.96
N PRO A 22 16.25 -17.09 -15.57
CA PRO A 22 16.70 -15.91 -14.82
C PRO A 22 15.57 -15.05 -14.27
N TYR A 23 15.87 -14.40 -13.13
CA TYR A 23 15.38 -13.08 -12.71
C TYR A 23 13.93 -12.70 -13.07
N LEU A 24 12.95 -13.26 -12.35
CA LEU A 24 11.62 -12.64 -12.24
C LEU A 24 11.18 -12.46 -10.77
N SER A 25 10.79 -11.21 -10.52
CA SER A 25 10.06 -10.66 -9.37
C SER A 25 9.29 -11.64 -8.47
N PRO A 26 9.50 -11.63 -7.13
CA PRO A 26 8.65 -12.36 -6.20
C PRO A 26 7.36 -11.57 -5.92
N GLN A 27 6.39 -11.66 -6.84
CA GLN A 27 4.99 -11.57 -6.42
C GLN A 27 4.58 -12.91 -5.79
N HIS A 28 3.71 -12.85 -4.79
CA HIS A 28 3.22 -14.01 -4.05
C HIS A 28 2.70 -15.11 -4.99
N PRO A 29 2.96 -16.38 -4.62
CA PRO A 29 1.81 -17.16 -4.18
C PRO A 29 2.08 -17.95 -2.89
N CYS A 30 1.16 -17.86 -1.93
CA CYS A 30 0.98 -18.94 -0.97
C CYS A 30 0.33 -20.12 -1.73
N ALA A 31 1.10 -21.16 -2.04
CA ALA A 31 0.56 -22.40 -2.58
C ALA A 31 -0.39 -23.06 -1.54
N PRO A 32 -1.46 -23.75 -1.98
CA PRO A 32 -2.37 -24.40 -1.05
C PRO A 32 -1.65 -25.52 -0.28
N ALA A 33 -1.85 -25.56 1.04
CA ALA A 33 -1.27 -26.57 1.90
C ALA A 33 -1.73 -27.98 1.48
N GLN A 34 -0.78 -28.88 1.20
CA GLN A 34 -1.08 -30.30 1.07
C GLN A 34 -1.49 -30.85 2.45
N SER A 35 -2.76 -31.21 2.57
CA SER A 35 -3.32 -31.78 3.79
C SER A 35 -2.91 -33.25 3.93
N TYR A 36 -1.79 -33.51 4.61
CA TYR A 36 -1.40 -34.86 4.99
C TYR A 36 -2.27 -35.36 6.16
N PHE A 37 -3.11 -36.36 5.89
CA PHE A 37 -4.05 -36.91 6.85
C PHE A 37 -3.40 -38.05 7.66
N TRP A 38 -3.03 -37.79 8.91
CA TRP A 38 -2.59 -38.83 9.85
C TRP A 38 -3.77 -39.46 10.59
N PRO A 39 -3.78 -40.79 10.83
CA PRO A 39 -4.84 -41.47 11.55
C PRO A 39 -4.86 -40.99 13.01
N GLY A 40 -5.93 -40.28 13.40
CA GLY A 40 -6.04 -39.64 14.72
C GLY A 40 -6.78 -38.29 14.74
N GLY A 41 -7.13 -37.73 13.57
CA GLY A 41 -8.10 -36.63 13.47
C GLY A 41 -7.64 -35.27 14.00
N ARG A 42 -6.32 -35.03 14.11
CA ARG A 42 -5.74 -33.73 14.49
C ARG A 42 -5.12 -33.06 13.27
N THR A 43 -5.67 -31.93 12.84
CA THR A 43 -5.07 -31.06 11.83
C THR A 43 -3.91 -30.28 12.44
N VAL A 44 -2.70 -30.49 11.93
CA VAL A 44 -1.51 -29.70 12.29
C VAL A 44 -1.21 -28.76 11.12
N VAL A 45 -1.14 -27.46 11.40
CA VAL A 45 -0.77 -26.43 10.42
C VAL A 45 0.67 -26.01 10.70
N CYS A 46 1.58 -26.33 9.78
CA CYS A 46 2.97 -25.90 9.85
C CYS A 46 3.16 -24.61 9.04
N CYS A 47 3.63 -23.55 9.68
CA CYS A 47 4.08 -22.33 9.01
C CYS A 47 5.60 -22.28 8.98
N CYS A 48 6.21 -22.27 7.79
CA CYS A 48 7.62 -21.95 7.65
C CYS A 48 7.79 -20.42 7.67
N SER A 49 8.57 -19.90 8.61
CA SER A 49 9.01 -18.50 8.61
C SER A 49 10.48 -18.43 8.20
N LEU A 50 10.78 -17.67 7.13
CA LEU A 50 12.16 -17.36 6.78
C LEU A 50 12.61 -16.12 7.56
N GLY A 51 13.48 -16.34 8.55
CA GLY A 51 14.24 -15.26 9.18
C GLY A 51 15.27 -14.65 8.20
N PRO A 52 15.65 -13.37 8.36
CA PRO A 52 16.53 -12.66 7.43
C PRO A 52 18.03 -13.00 7.55
N SER A 53 18.41 -14.07 8.28
CA SER A 53 19.79 -14.35 8.69
C SER A 53 20.25 -15.75 8.24
N PRO A 54 21.40 -15.91 7.54
CA PRO A 54 21.82 -17.23 7.01
C PRO A 54 22.28 -18.27 8.05
N LEU A 55 22.39 -17.90 9.33
CA LEU A 55 23.18 -18.65 10.33
C LEU A 55 22.39 -19.29 11.48
N GLN A 56 21.05 -19.28 11.43
CA GLN A 56 20.24 -19.98 12.45
C GLN A 56 18.99 -20.63 11.86
N LYS A 57 19.17 -21.85 11.31
CA LYS A 57 18.07 -22.77 10.96
C LYS A 57 17.64 -23.56 12.21
N GLU A 58 16.92 -22.91 13.12
CA GLU A 58 16.18 -23.62 14.16
C GLU A 58 14.76 -23.91 13.67
N LEU A 59 14.40 -25.20 13.59
CA LEU A 59 13.11 -25.65 13.07
C LEU A 59 12.08 -25.73 14.20
N GLY A 60 11.60 -24.56 14.65
CA GLY A 60 10.67 -24.44 15.77
C GLY A 60 9.24 -24.89 15.47
N CYS A 61 8.89 -26.13 15.79
CA CYS A 61 7.51 -26.61 15.81
C CYS A 61 6.85 -26.35 17.18
N HIS A 62 6.03 -25.30 17.30
CA HIS A 62 5.24 -25.06 18.51
C HIS A 62 3.92 -25.87 18.49
N PRO A 63 3.66 -26.73 19.48
CA PRO A 63 2.37 -27.39 19.61
C PRO A 63 1.32 -26.39 20.14
N PHE A 64 0.48 -25.84 19.26
CA PHE A 64 -0.75 -25.18 19.68
C PHE A 64 -1.74 -26.25 20.18
N ALA A 65 -1.68 -26.53 21.48
CA ALA A 65 -2.69 -27.32 22.17
C ALA A 65 -3.99 -26.52 22.21
N MET A 66 -4.91 -26.81 21.29
CA MET A 66 -6.26 -26.25 21.30
C MET A 66 -7.00 -26.81 22.53
N GLY A 67 -6.96 -26.08 23.64
CA GLY A 67 -7.55 -26.48 24.91
C GLY A 67 -9.04 -26.83 24.76
N SER A 68 -9.44 -27.93 25.37
CA SER A 68 -10.82 -28.42 25.36
C SER A 68 -11.78 -27.37 25.93
N ARG A 69 -12.84 -27.05 25.17
CA ARG A 69 -13.90 -26.13 25.57
C ARG A 69 -14.57 -26.60 26.88
N PRO A 70 -14.52 -25.86 28.00
CA PRO A 70 -15.41 -26.10 29.12
C PRO A 70 -16.80 -25.56 28.76
N ARG A 71 -17.81 -26.43 28.73
CA ARG A 71 -19.22 -26.01 28.70
C ARG A 71 -19.62 -25.58 30.11
N GLY A 72 -20.05 -24.34 30.28
CA GLY A 72 -20.62 -23.87 31.55
C GLY A 72 -20.67 -22.35 31.67
N ALA A 73 -21.76 -21.83 32.25
CA ALA A 73 -22.00 -20.40 32.43
C ALA A 73 -20.91 -19.66 33.24
N LEU A 74 -20.08 -20.41 33.99
CA LEU A 74 -18.91 -19.90 34.71
C LEU A 74 -17.93 -19.12 33.82
N SER A 75 -17.76 -19.54 32.55
CA SER A 75 -16.87 -18.85 31.59
C SER A 75 -17.40 -17.46 31.21
N LEU A 76 -18.73 -17.32 31.09
CA LEU A 76 -19.37 -16.04 30.81
C LEU A 76 -19.32 -15.11 32.03
N LEU A 77 -19.45 -15.67 33.24
CA LEU A 77 -19.32 -14.93 34.49
C LEU A 77 -17.87 -14.43 34.70
N LEU A 78 -16.85 -15.22 34.34
CA LEU A 78 -15.45 -14.81 34.35
C LEU A 78 -15.16 -13.69 33.33
N LEU A 79 -15.81 -13.70 32.17
CA LEU A 79 -15.71 -12.60 31.18
C LEU A 79 -16.40 -11.31 31.65
N LEU A 80 -17.45 -11.39 32.47
CA LEU A 80 -18.14 -10.23 33.06
C LEU A 80 -17.44 -9.69 34.32
N LEU A 81 -16.71 -10.54 35.05
CA LEU A 81 -15.91 -10.17 36.22
C LEU A 81 -14.47 -9.79 35.87
N ALA A 82 -14.01 -10.10 34.64
CA ALA A 82 -12.77 -9.56 34.10
C ALA A 82 -12.90 -8.03 34.02
N ARG A 83 -12.24 -7.33 34.95
CA ARG A 83 -11.90 -5.92 34.76
C ARG A 83 -11.30 -5.78 33.36
N PRO A 84 -11.67 -4.76 32.56
CA PRO A 84 -10.99 -4.51 31.31
C PRO A 84 -9.52 -4.28 31.66
N SER A 85 -8.67 -5.26 31.35
CA SER A 85 -7.24 -5.09 31.40
C SER A 85 -6.93 -4.08 30.31
N LEU A 86 -6.88 -2.80 30.71
CA LEU A 86 -6.16 -1.79 29.96
C LEU A 86 -4.86 -2.46 29.57
N PRO A 87 -4.55 -2.62 28.27
CA PRO A 87 -3.31 -3.24 27.89
C PRO A 87 -2.22 -2.37 28.49
N ALA A 88 -1.57 -2.86 29.54
CA ALA A 88 -0.29 -2.34 29.96
C ALA A 88 0.57 -2.46 28.71
N ALA A 89 0.80 -1.33 28.05
CA ALA A 89 1.51 -1.30 26.79
C ALA A 89 2.94 -1.70 27.12
N GLY A 90 3.19 -3.01 27.06
CA GLY A 90 4.50 -3.58 27.34
C GLY A 90 5.52 -2.95 26.41
N CYS A 91 6.79 -2.99 26.83
CA CYS A 91 7.85 -2.37 26.05
C CYS A 91 7.75 -2.78 24.58
N PRO A 92 7.60 -1.84 23.63
CA PRO A 92 7.39 -2.20 22.24
C PRO A 92 8.56 -3.04 21.73
N ALA A 93 8.28 -4.09 20.94
CA ALA A 93 9.28 -5.04 20.46
C ALA A 93 10.59 -4.43 19.87
N PRO A 94 10.58 -3.29 19.12
CA PRO A 94 11.84 -2.70 18.69
C PRO A 94 12.61 -1.98 19.80
N CYS A 95 11.97 -1.55 20.89
CA CYS A 95 12.50 -0.63 21.90
C CYS A 95 13.04 -1.35 23.15
N SER A 96 13.74 -0.60 24.01
CA SER A 96 14.16 -1.02 25.35
C SER A 96 13.59 -0.05 26.37
N CYS A 97 13.09 -0.55 27.50
CA CYS A 97 12.39 0.28 28.49
C CYS A 97 13.00 0.09 29.87
N ALA A 98 13.23 1.19 30.58
CA ALA A 98 13.82 1.21 31.92
C ALA A 98 13.02 2.18 32.81
N GLY A 99 12.17 1.64 33.68
CA GLY A 99 11.17 2.45 34.37
C GLY A 99 10.24 3.12 33.35
N THR A 100 10.19 4.46 33.37
CA THR A 100 9.39 5.27 32.45
C THR A 100 10.18 5.87 31.27
N LEU A 101 11.45 5.48 31.10
CA LEU A 101 12.25 5.76 29.91
C LEU A 101 11.99 4.69 28.85
N VAL A 102 11.67 5.12 27.62
CA VAL A 102 11.52 4.25 26.45
C VAL A 102 12.56 4.63 25.41
N ASP A 103 13.58 3.78 25.24
CA ASP A 103 14.61 3.94 24.22
C ASP A 103 14.25 3.17 22.95
N CYS A 104 13.93 3.92 21.89
CA CYS A 104 13.73 3.44 20.52
C CYS A 104 14.75 4.07 19.54
N GLY A 105 15.87 4.61 20.02
CA GLY A 105 16.90 5.26 19.19
C GLY A 105 17.70 4.26 18.34
N ARG A 106 18.32 4.74 17.25
CA ARG A 106 19.29 4.01 16.40
C ARG A 106 18.83 2.62 15.93
N ARG A 107 17.54 2.47 15.60
CA ARG A 107 16.91 1.21 15.18
C ARG A 107 16.41 1.23 13.72
N GLY A 108 16.75 2.27 12.97
CA GLY A 108 16.32 2.41 11.57
C GLY A 108 14.80 2.62 11.41
N LEU A 109 14.11 3.05 12.47
CA LEU A 109 12.65 3.17 12.46
C LEU A 109 12.19 4.19 11.41
N THR A 110 11.13 3.83 10.69
CA THR A 110 10.43 4.68 9.72
C THR A 110 9.02 4.95 10.22
N TRP A 111 8.28 5.85 9.55
CA TRP A 111 6.85 6.07 9.84
C TRP A 111 6.04 4.76 9.91
N ALA A 112 6.33 3.80 9.02
CA ALA A 112 5.56 2.56 8.89
C ALA A 112 5.94 1.48 9.92
N SER A 113 7.14 1.57 10.50
CA SER A 113 7.66 0.59 11.47
C SER A 113 7.68 1.10 12.91
N LEU A 114 7.21 2.33 13.14
CA LEU A 114 7.11 2.94 14.46
C LEU A 114 5.93 2.32 15.23
N PRO A 115 6.08 1.94 16.51
CA PRO A 115 4.97 1.45 17.32
C PRO A 115 3.82 2.47 17.37
N ALA A 116 2.59 1.99 17.20
CA ALA A 116 1.39 2.84 17.25
C ALA A 116 1.01 3.28 18.68
N ALA A 117 1.57 2.64 19.70
CA ALA A 117 1.34 2.94 21.11
C ALA A 117 2.61 2.69 21.92
N PHE A 118 2.73 3.41 23.04
CA PHE A 118 3.81 3.36 24.02
C PHE A 118 3.20 3.29 25.43
N PRO A 119 3.97 2.89 26.47
CA PRO A 119 3.51 2.94 27.87
C PRO A 119 2.97 4.34 28.23
N PRO A 120 1.73 4.49 28.75
CA PRO A 120 1.13 5.81 28.99
C PRO A 120 1.83 6.60 30.11
N ASP A 121 2.60 5.91 30.93
CA ASP A 121 3.49 6.44 31.98
C ASP A 121 4.87 6.87 31.47
N THR A 122 5.16 6.74 30.16
CA THR A 122 6.43 7.17 29.56
C THR A 122 6.71 8.64 29.85
N THR A 123 7.81 8.93 30.54
CA THR A 123 8.25 10.30 30.83
C THR A 123 9.31 10.79 29.84
N GLU A 124 10.06 9.88 29.24
CA GLU A 124 11.13 10.18 28.30
C GLU A 124 11.14 9.17 27.14
N LEU A 125 11.15 9.66 25.91
CA LEU A 125 11.10 8.84 24.69
C LEU A 125 12.31 9.16 23.78
N VAL A 126 13.17 8.17 23.54
CA VAL A 126 14.33 8.33 22.65
C VAL A 126 13.97 7.82 21.26
N LEU A 127 13.98 8.70 20.25
CA LEU A 127 13.81 8.37 18.83
C LEU A 127 15.00 8.82 17.97
N THR A 128 16.10 9.25 18.61
CA THR A 128 17.31 9.76 17.99
C THR A 128 17.95 8.77 17.01
N GLY A 129 18.40 9.26 15.85
CA GLY A 129 19.19 8.44 14.91
C GLY A 129 18.37 7.37 14.18
N ASN A 130 17.10 7.64 13.90
CA ASN A 130 16.23 6.79 13.09
C ASN A 130 16.04 7.38 11.68
N ASN A 131 15.20 6.74 10.87
CA ASN A 131 14.87 7.17 9.51
C ASN A 131 13.45 7.80 9.47
N LEU A 132 13.11 8.58 10.50
CA LEU A 132 11.79 9.22 10.62
C LEU A 132 11.76 10.50 9.79
N THR A 133 10.80 10.56 8.86
CA THR A 133 10.53 11.75 8.05
C THR A 133 9.44 12.63 8.67
N ALA A 134 8.52 12.02 9.42
CA ALA A 134 7.50 12.66 10.26
C ALA A 134 7.03 11.67 11.34
N LEU A 135 6.16 12.10 12.27
CA LEU A 135 5.55 11.24 13.29
C LEU A 135 4.03 11.09 13.07
N PRO A 136 3.45 9.90 13.31
CA PRO A 136 2.00 9.69 13.32
C PRO A 136 1.25 10.72 14.19
N PRO A 137 0.10 11.25 13.72
CA PRO A 137 -0.71 12.17 14.51
C PRO A 137 -1.22 11.49 15.79
N GLY A 138 -1.28 12.22 16.90
CA GLY A 138 -1.72 11.70 18.19
C GLY A 138 -0.69 10.86 18.95
N LEU A 139 0.44 10.48 18.34
CA LEU A 139 1.42 9.59 18.98
C LEU A 139 2.03 10.17 20.26
N LEU A 140 2.41 11.46 20.21
CA LEU A 140 2.97 12.17 21.37
C LEU A 140 1.88 12.70 22.30
N ASP A 141 0.68 12.94 21.78
CA ASP A 141 -0.48 13.43 22.54
C ASP A 141 -1.11 12.33 23.40
N ALA A 142 -0.94 11.06 22.98
CA ALA A 142 -1.34 9.87 23.75
C ALA A 142 -0.45 9.60 24.98
N LEU A 143 0.60 10.40 25.22
CA LEU A 143 1.56 10.23 26.31
C LEU A 143 1.50 11.43 27.27
N PRO A 144 0.52 11.47 28.21
CA PRO A 144 0.31 12.63 29.09
C PRO A 144 1.44 12.85 30.09
N ALA A 145 2.21 11.82 30.43
CA ALA A 145 3.36 11.90 31.34
C ALA A 145 4.65 12.43 30.68
N LEU A 146 4.65 12.62 29.35
CA LEU A 146 5.85 12.82 28.54
C LEU A 146 6.49 14.20 28.75
N ARG A 147 7.71 14.21 29.29
CA ARG A 147 8.50 15.42 29.59
C ARG A 147 9.52 15.73 28.50
N ALA A 148 10.26 14.72 28.03
CA ALA A 148 11.29 14.88 27.01
C ALA A 148 11.11 13.88 25.86
N VAL A 149 11.43 14.31 24.63
CA VAL A 149 11.50 13.43 23.45
C VAL A 149 12.74 13.77 22.66
N HIS A 150 13.61 12.79 22.44
CA HIS A 150 14.84 12.99 21.69
C HIS A 150 14.61 12.65 20.22
N LEU A 151 14.61 13.68 19.37
CA LEU A 151 14.22 13.62 17.95
C LEU A 151 15.40 13.91 16.99
N GLY A 152 16.60 14.13 17.52
CA GLY A 152 17.80 14.45 16.76
C GLY A 152 18.20 13.36 15.75
N ALA A 153 19.05 13.74 14.78
CA ALA A 153 19.58 12.83 13.76
C ALA A 153 18.52 12.00 13.01
N ASN A 154 17.37 12.62 12.68
CA ASN A 154 16.33 12.06 11.82
C ASN A 154 16.16 12.92 10.55
N PRO A 155 15.87 12.33 9.38
CA PRO A 155 15.71 13.04 8.10
C PRO A 155 14.33 13.70 7.97
N TRP A 156 14.04 14.69 8.82
CA TRP A 156 12.75 15.38 8.88
C TRP A 156 12.34 16.01 7.53
N ARG A 157 11.18 15.57 7.00
CA ARG A 157 10.53 16.15 5.83
C ARG A 157 9.51 17.17 6.31
N CYS A 158 9.85 18.44 6.18
CA CYS A 158 9.03 19.56 6.62
C CYS A 158 7.91 19.83 5.61
N ASP A 159 6.84 19.05 5.72
CA ASP A 159 5.61 19.17 4.95
C ASP A 159 4.38 19.09 5.89
N CYS A 160 3.18 19.02 5.32
CA CYS A 160 1.93 18.95 6.07
C CYS A 160 1.81 17.72 7.00
N ARG A 161 2.56 16.64 6.78
CA ARG A 161 2.62 15.48 7.70
C ARG A 161 3.40 15.78 8.98
N LEU A 162 4.24 16.81 8.98
CA LEU A 162 5.02 17.24 10.14
C LEU A 162 4.28 18.26 11.02
N LEU A 163 3.09 18.72 10.60
CA LEU A 163 2.23 19.64 11.36
C LEU A 163 1.94 19.18 12.81
N PRO A 164 1.61 17.89 13.10
CA PRO A 164 1.34 17.47 14.47
C PRO A 164 2.57 17.62 15.37
N LEU A 165 3.76 17.24 14.89
CA LEU A 165 5.00 17.41 15.63
C LEU A 165 5.35 18.89 15.85
N ARG A 166 5.16 19.75 14.83
CA ARG A 166 5.32 21.21 15.00
C ARG A 166 4.39 21.74 16.09
N ALA A 167 3.11 21.38 16.08
CA ALA A 167 2.13 21.85 17.05
C ALA A 167 2.52 21.43 18.48
N TRP A 168 2.91 20.16 18.66
CA TRP A 168 3.41 19.64 19.93
C TRP A 168 4.67 20.40 20.41
N LEU A 169 5.64 20.65 19.52
CA LEU A 169 6.85 21.43 19.84
C LEU A 169 6.54 22.88 20.24
N ALA A 170 5.55 23.51 19.60
CA ALA A 170 5.15 24.88 19.90
C ALA A 170 4.58 25.02 21.33
N GLY A 171 3.86 23.99 21.80
CA GLY A 171 3.27 23.91 23.14
C GLY A 171 4.23 23.51 24.27
N ARG A 172 5.50 23.19 23.98
CA ARG A 172 6.48 22.89 25.04
C ARG A 172 7.00 24.19 25.70
N PRO A 173 7.12 24.22 27.05
CA PRO A 173 7.62 25.40 27.76
C PRO A 173 9.11 25.65 27.48
N GLU A 174 9.90 24.58 27.39
CA GLU A 174 11.32 24.65 27.11
C GLU A 174 11.63 24.21 25.67
N ARG A 175 12.15 25.14 24.87
CA ARG A 175 12.47 24.91 23.45
C ARG A 175 13.94 24.58 23.19
N ALA A 176 14.82 24.76 24.19
CA ALA A 176 16.26 24.56 24.04
C ALA A 176 16.65 23.14 23.56
N PRO A 177 16.05 22.03 24.05
CA PRO A 177 16.38 20.68 23.61
C PRO A 177 16.02 20.35 22.15
N TYR A 178 15.23 21.20 21.48
CA TYR A 178 14.71 20.94 20.13
C TYR A 178 15.30 21.88 19.06
N ARG A 179 16.28 22.71 19.42
CA ARG A 179 16.88 23.73 18.54
C ARG A 179 17.72 23.17 17.39
N ASP A 180 18.13 21.92 17.48
CA ASP A 180 18.94 21.20 16.48
C ASP A 180 18.09 20.54 15.38
N LEU A 181 16.78 20.34 15.63
CA LEU A 181 15.87 19.67 14.69
C LEU A 181 15.78 20.43 13.38
N ARG A 182 16.33 19.85 12.31
CA ARG A 182 16.51 20.51 11.01
C ARG A 182 15.81 19.75 9.88
N CYS A 183 15.13 20.51 9.02
CA CYS A 183 14.50 20.02 7.81
C CYS A 183 15.54 19.57 6.78
N VAL A 184 15.43 18.35 6.23
CA VAL A 184 16.29 17.88 5.11
C VAL A 184 15.62 18.02 3.74
N ALA A 185 14.29 18.06 3.75
CA ALA A 185 13.40 18.17 2.59
C ALA A 185 12.08 18.87 3.01
N PRO A 186 11.27 19.40 2.06
CA PRO A 186 11.57 19.61 0.64
C PRO A 186 12.68 20.66 0.42
N PRO A 187 13.22 20.81 -0.80
CA PRO A 187 14.32 21.76 -1.06
C PRO A 187 14.07 23.19 -0.57
N ALA A 188 12.84 23.69 -0.69
CA ALA A 188 12.45 25.03 -0.25
C ALA A 188 12.60 25.27 1.26
N LEU A 189 12.49 24.22 2.09
CA LEU A 189 12.63 24.30 3.55
C LEU A 189 13.90 23.61 4.06
N ARG A 190 14.76 23.09 3.17
CA ARG A 190 16.01 22.41 3.54
C ARG A 190 16.89 23.34 4.36
N GLY A 191 17.36 22.86 5.50
CA GLY A 191 18.18 23.63 6.42
C GLY A 191 17.41 24.48 7.44
N ARG A 192 16.10 24.69 7.28
CA ARG A 192 15.26 25.39 8.27
C ARG A 192 15.18 24.58 9.58
N LEU A 193 15.01 25.27 10.70
CA LEU A 193 14.88 24.66 12.03
C LEU A 193 13.41 24.43 12.39
N LEU A 194 13.03 23.19 12.68
CA LEU A 194 11.65 22.73 12.85
C LEU A 194 10.80 23.56 13.84
N PRO A 195 11.30 23.96 15.03
CA PRO A 195 10.50 24.74 15.98
C PRO A 195 10.08 26.12 15.45
N TYR A 196 10.71 26.63 14.39
CA TYR A 196 10.57 27.99 13.90
C TYR A 196 9.84 28.11 12.53
N VAL A 197 9.27 27.02 11.97
CA VAL A 197 9.25 26.82 10.50
C VAL A 197 8.76 27.94 9.56
N ALA A 198 7.51 28.42 9.45
CA ALA A 198 6.31 28.38 10.30
C ALA A 198 5.25 27.25 10.02
N GLU A 199 3.93 27.52 9.95
CA GLU A 199 2.86 26.49 9.75
C GLU A 199 2.29 26.49 8.32
N GLU A 200 2.02 27.68 7.80
CA GLU A 200 1.69 27.98 6.42
C GLU A 200 2.79 27.52 5.46
N GLU A 201 4.07 27.64 5.85
CA GLU A 201 5.21 27.07 5.12
C GLU A 201 5.11 25.53 4.98
N LEU A 202 4.73 24.82 6.05
CA LEU A 202 4.52 23.36 6.03
C LEU A 202 3.30 22.96 5.20
N ARG A 203 2.22 23.75 5.23
CA ARG A 203 1.04 23.52 4.36
C ARG A 203 1.39 23.72 2.89
N ALA A 204 2.08 24.83 2.55
CA ALA A 204 2.50 25.13 1.19
C ALA A 204 3.46 24.05 0.63
N ALA A 205 4.31 23.47 1.48
CA ALA A 205 5.19 22.35 1.12
C ALA A 205 4.46 21.04 0.69
N CYS A 206 3.14 20.94 0.93
CA CYS A 206 2.29 19.86 0.42
C CYS A 206 1.50 20.21 -0.86
N ALA A 207 1.63 21.44 -1.38
CA ALA A 207 0.96 21.80 -2.63
C ALA A 207 1.45 20.90 -3.79
N PRO A 208 0.56 20.39 -4.67
CA PRO A 208 0.98 19.66 -5.85
C PRO A 208 1.86 20.57 -6.71
N GLY A 209 3.12 20.15 -6.91
CA GLY A 209 4.12 20.97 -7.59
C GLY A 209 3.74 21.30 -9.04
N LEU A 210 4.42 22.29 -9.63
CA LEU A 210 4.13 22.78 -10.99
C LEU A 210 4.10 21.66 -12.06
N LEU A 211 4.85 20.58 -11.85
CA LEU A 211 4.83 19.39 -12.73
C LEU A 211 3.48 18.67 -12.77
N CYS A 212 2.77 18.59 -11.63
CA CYS A 212 1.45 17.98 -11.53
C CYS A 212 0.40 18.84 -12.25
N TRP A 213 0.46 20.16 -12.05
CA TRP A 213 -0.36 21.12 -12.79
C TRP A 213 -0.07 21.10 -14.29
N GLY A 214 1.20 21.04 -14.69
CA GLY A 214 1.61 20.93 -16.09
C GLY A 214 1.08 19.65 -16.76
N ALA A 215 1.13 18.52 -16.06
CA ALA A 215 0.55 17.26 -16.54
C ALA A 215 -0.98 17.35 -16.71
N LEU A 216 -1.69 17.94 -15.74
CA LEU A 216 -3.13 18.16 -15.83
C LEU A 216 -3.51 19.07 -17.01
N VAL A 217 -2.80 20.19 -17.18
CA VAL A 217 -3.02 21.12 -18.30
C VAL A 217 -2.76 20.43 -19.65
N ALA A 218 -1.68 19.64 -19.75
CA ALA A 218 -1.40 18.87 -20.97
C ALA A 218 -2.48 17.82 -21.28
N GLN A 219 -2.97 17.09 -20.27
CA GLN A 219 -4.07 16.13 -20.42
C GLN A 219 -5.36 16.80 -20.87
N VAL A 220 -5.73 17.94 -20.27
CA VAL A 220 -6.92 18.71 -20.67
C VAL A 220 -6.76 19.25 -22.10
N ALA A 221 -5.60 19.78 -22.47
CA ALA A 221 -5.34 20.27 -23.82
C ALA A 221 -5.44 19.15 -24.89
N LEU A 222 -4.88 17.97 -24.61
CA LEU A 222 -4.98 16.80 -25.50
C LEU A 222 -6.44 16.32 -25.64
N LEU A 223 -7.21 16.32 -24.55
CA LEU A 223 -8.63 15.94 -24.57
C LEU A 223 -9.47 16.93 -25.40
N VAL A 224 -9.24 18.23 -25.23
CA VAL A 224 -9.89 19.29 -26.04
C VAL A 224 -9.53 19.14 -27.52
N LEU A 225 -8.25 18.89 -27.84
CA LEU A 225 -7.80 18.69 -29.22
C LEU A 225 -8.40 17.43 -29.85
N GLY A 226 -8.53 16.35 -29.10
CA GLY A 226 -9.17 15.10 -29.52
C GLY A 226 -10.67 15.29 -29.81
N LEU A 227 -11.39 16.00 -28.93
CA LEU A 227 -12.80 16.36 -29.15
C LEU A 227 -12.99 17.24 -30.38
N LEU A 228 -12.10 18.21 -30.62
CA LEU A 228 -12.13 19.05 -31.81
C LEU A 228 -11.93 18.24 -33.10
N HIS A 229 -10.98 17.29 -33.10
CA HIS A 229 -10.76 16.39 -34.24
C HIS A 229 -11.96 15.46 -34.48
N ALA A 230 -12.55 14.89 -33.42
CA ALA A 230 -13.73 14.05 -33.52
C ALA A 230 -14.93 14.83 -34.09
N LEU A 231 -15.14 16.08 -33.65
CA LEU A 231 -16.16 16.98 -34.19
C LEU A 231 -15.91 17.29 -35.67
N LEU A 232 -14.68 17.62 -36.06
CA LEU A 232 -14.30 17.91 -37.45
C LEU A 232 -14.57 16.69 -38.35
N LEU A 233 -14.18 15.49 -37.92
CA LEU A 233 -14.44 14.22 -38.61
C LEU A 233 -15.94 13.95 -38.74
N ALA A 234 -16.72 14.14 -37.68
CA ALA A 234 -18.18 13.97 -37.71
C ALA A 234 -18.85 14.94 -38.71
N LEU A 235 -18.42 16.22 -38.73
CA LEU A 235 -18.90 17.22 -39.68
C LEU A 235 -18.52 16.87 -41.12
N LEU A 236 -17.29 16.42 -41.37
CA LEU A 236 -16.81 15.98 -42.68
C LEU A 236 -17.62 14.78 -43.19
N LEU A 237 -17.77 13.73 -42.38
CA LEU A 237 -18.57 12.55 -42.68
C LEU A 237 -20.04 12.93 -42.92
N GLY A 238 -20.60 13.85 -42.14
CA GLY A 238 -21.95 14.39 -42.32
C GLY A 238 -22.13 15.20 -43.62
N ARG A 239 -21.10 15.94 -44.08
CA ARG A 239 -21.12 16.60 -45.40
C ARG A 239 -21.02 15.58 -46.53
N LEU A 240 -20.09 14.63 -46.46
CA LEU A 240 -19.92 13.57 -47.46
C LEU A 240 -21.17 12.69 -47.62
N ARG A 241 -21.83 12.31 -46.51
CA ARG A 241 -23.12 11.59 -46.53
C ARG A 241 -24.21 12.41 -47.24
N ARG A 242 -24.31 13.71 -46.95
CA ARG A 242 -25.28 14.62 -47.61
C ARG A 242 -25.01 14.79 -49.10
N LEU A 243 -23.75 14.94 -49.52
CA LEU A 243 -23.37 15.02 -50.93
C LEU A 243 -23.69 13.72 -51.68
N ARG A 244 -23.37 12.55 -51.09
CA ARG A 244 -23.71 11.23 -51.66
C ARG A 244 -25.23 11.03 -51.79
N ALA A 245 -26.02 11.48 -50.81
CA ALA A 245 -27.48 11.44 -50.90
C ALA A 245 -28.02 12.31 -52.04
N ARG A 246 -27.49 13.55 -52.21
CA ARG A 246 -27.85 14.42 -53.35
C ARG A 246 -27.46 13.80 -54.69
N ALA A 247 -26.24 13.27 -54.82
CA ALA A 247 -25.77 12.63 -56.04
C ALA A 247 -26.64 11.41 -56.44
N ARG A 248 -27.00 10.56 -55.47
CA ARG A 248 -27.94 9.45 -55.70
C ARG A 248 -29.32 9.94 -56.16
N ALA A 249 -29.85 10.99 -55.55
CA ALA A 249 -31.13 11.58 -55.93
C ALA A 249 -31.11 12.20 -57.35
N HIS A 250 -29.98 12.78 -57.78
CA HIS A 250 -29.81 13.23 -59.16
C HIS A 250 -29.73 12.04 -60.12
N ALA A 251 -28.94 11.01 -59.82
CA ALA A 251 -28.81 9.82 -60.67
C ALA A 251 -30.15 9.07 -60.85
N SER A 252 -30.96 8.93 -59.79
CA SER A 252 -32.32 8.37 -59.91
C SER A 252 -33.25 9.25 -60.75
N ARG A 253 -33.06 10.58 -60.72
CA ARG A 253 -33.90 11.54 -61.45
C ARG A 253 -33.56 11.61 -62.94
N GLU A 254 -32.29 11.47 -63.31
CA GLU A 254 -31.91 11.25 -64.72
C GLU A 254 -32.45 9.91 -65.23
N LEU A 255 -32.31 8.82 -64.46
CA LEU A 255 -32.78 7.50 -64.88
C LEU A 255 -34.28 7.50 -65.20
N SER A 256 -35.10 8.17 -64.38
CA SER A 256 -36.54 8.35 -64.64
C SER A 256 -36.86 9.23 -65.86
N LEU A 257 -35.96 10.15 -66.25
CA LEU A 257 -36.10 11.00 -67.44
C LEU A 257 -35.64 10.29 -68.72
N THR A 258 -34.75 9.30 -68.62
CA THR A 258 -34.32 8.45 -69.74
C THR A 258 -35.22 7.23 -70.00
N THR A 259 -36.25 6.97 -69.18
CA THR A 259 -37.23 5.91 -69.45
C THR A 259 -38.00 6.26 -70.74
N PRO A 260 -37.87 5.48 -71.83
CA PRO A 260 -38.43 5.88 -73.11
C PRO A 260 -39.94 5.66 -73.18
N LEU A 261 -40.62 6.57 -73.88
CA LEU A 261 -41.98 6.38 -74.40
C LEU A 261 -41.99 5.22 -75.42
N VAL A 262 -42.18 3.99 -74.95
CA VAL A 262 -42.47 2.81 -75.79
C VAL A 262 -43.64 2.04 -75.18
N ALA A 263 -44.85 2.53 -75.45
CA ALA A 263 -46.10 1.83 -75.24
C ALA A 263 -47.21 2.45 -76.12
N GLU A 264 -47.16 2.21 -77.43
CA GLU A 264 -48.34 2.27 -78.30
C GLU A 264 -48.61 0.88 -78.90
N PRO A 265 -49.88 0.51 -79.14
CA PRO A 265 -50.26 -0.88 -79.33
C PRO A 265 -50.26 -1.33 -80.79
N ALA A 266 -49.90 -2.58 -81.04
CA ALA A 266 -50.17 -3.26 -82.30
C ALA A 266 -51.02 -4.52 -82.03
N GLY A 267 -52.27 -4.50 -82.49
CA GLY A 267 -53.10 -5.69 -82.58
C GLY A 267 -52.91 -6.39 -83.92
N ALA A 268 -52.69 -7.71 -83.90
CA ALA A 268 -52.84 -8.66 -85.00
C ALA A 268 -53.05 -10.04 -84.34
N VAL A 269 -54.21 -10.71 -84.40
CA VAL A 269 -54.90 -11.33 -85.55
C VAL A 269 -54.21 -12.62 -86.03
N ALA A 270 -55.04 -13.67 -86.21
CA ALA A 270 -54.73 -15.03 -86.69
C ALA A 270 -54.04 -15.96 -85.64
N SER A 271 -54.43 -17.24 -85.50
CA SER A 271 -55.54 -17.98 -86.13
C SER A 271 -56.05 -19.11 -85.23
#